data_AF-A0A9E0LJ90-F1
#
_entry.id   AF-A0A9E0LJ90-F1
#
_cell.length_a   1.000
_cell.length_b   1.000
_cell.length_c   1.000
_cell.angle_alpha   90.00
_cell.angle_beta   90.00
_cell.angle_gamma   90.00
#
_symmetry.space_group_name_H-M   'P 1'
#
loop_
_entity.id
_entity.type
_entity.pdbx_description
1 polymer ?
#
loop_
_entity_poly.entity_id
_entity_poly.type
_entity_poly.pdbx_seq_one_letter_code
_entity_poly.pdbx_strand_id
1 'polypeptide(L)' 'MNLTNPTDVEQLMRSSTSEAEWNANCDKVKAANGDYPSWWYATIVMSGLASSTTAKFRRR' A
#
# COMPACT_ATOMS: atom_id res chain seq x y z
N MET A 1 12.27 4.14 7.04
CA MET A 1 11.33 3.31 6.27
C MET A 1 11.88 3.14 4.86
N ASN A 2 12.07 1.89 4.42
CA ASN A 2 12.62 1.52 3.12
C ASN A 2 11.51 0.97 2.20
N LEU A 3 11.08 1.78 1.23
CA LEU A 3 9.96 1.44 0.33
C LEU A 3 10.32 0.44 -0.78
N THR A 4 11.53 -0.11 -0.78
CA THR A 4 11.92 -1.24 -1.65
C THR A 4 11.75 -2.60 -0.97
N ASN A 5 11.41 -2.62 0.33
CA ASN A 5 11.16 -3.84 1.10
C ASN A 5 9.64 -4.09 1.26
N PRO A 6 9.14 -5.32 1.00
CA PRO A 6 7.74 -5.69 1.21
C PRO A 6 7.17 -5.31 2.58
N THR A 7 7.88 -5.62 3.67
CA THR A 7 7.38 -5.43 5.05
C THR A 7 7.10 -3.96 5.35
N ASP A 8 8.00 -3.09 4.92
CA ASP A 8 7.85 -1.65 5.12
C ASP A 8 6.69 -1.13 4.27
N VAL A 9 6.60 -1.54 2.99
CA VAL A 9 5.47 -1.15 2.12
C VAL A 9 4.13 -1.62 2.68
N GLU A 10 4.02 -2.85 3.20
CA GLU A 10 2.80 -3.32 3.88
C GLU A 10 2.39 -2.41 5.04
N GLN A 11 3.35 -2.00 5.88
CA GLN A 11 3.06 -1.12 7.02
C GLN A 11 2.54 0.25 6.57
N LEU A 12 3.12 0.83 5.52
CA LEU A 12 2.62 2.09 4.94
C LEU A 12 1.26 1.94 4.29
N MET A 13 1.06 0.90 3.50
CA MET A 13 -0.23 0.69 2.86
C MET A 13 -1.32 0.51 3.94
N ARG A 14 -1.05 -0.30 4.97
CA ARG A 14 -1.96 -0.56 6.10
C ARG A 14 -2.29 0.68 6.94
N SER A 15 -1.38 1.65 7.03
CA SER A 15 -1.56 2.87 7.83
C SER A 15 -2.47 3.90 7.16
N SER A 16 -2.74 3.74 5.87
CA SER A 16 -3.69 4.59 5.14
C SER A 16 -5.07 4.56 5.77
N THR A 17 -5.71 5.73 5.83
CA THR A 17 -7.00 5.90 6.49
C THR A 17 -8.07 6.55 5.61
N SER A 18 -7.66 7.06 4.46
CA SER A 18 -8.53 7.56 3.40
C SER A 18 -8.04 7.08 2.05
N GLU A 19 -8.90 7.18 1.03
CA GLU A 19 -8.52 6.87 -0.35
C GLU A 19 -7.41 7.79 -0.86
N ALA A 20 -7.43 9.08 -0.47
CA ALA A 20 -6.37 10.02 -0.81
C ALA A 20 -5.02 9.62 -0.22
N GLU A 21 -4.98 9.19 1.04
CA GLU A 21 -3.76 8.68 1.68
C GLU A 21 -3.26 7.39 1.02
N TRP A 22 -4.17 6.47 0.68
CA TRP A 22 -3.82 5.24 -0.02
C TRP A 22 -3.14 5.52 -1.36
N ASN A 23 -3.72 6.42 -2.16
CA ASN A 23 -3.16 6.81 -3.46
C ASN A 23 -1.81 7.51 -3.30
N ALA A 24 -1.69 8.46 -2.36
CA ALA A 24 -0.41 9.12 -2.07
C ALA A 24 0.66 8.11 -1.62
N ASN A 25 0.28 7.05 -0.91
CA ASN A 25 1.20 6.00 -0.49
C ASN A 25 1.60 5.07 -1.65
N CYS A 26 0.66 4.72 -2.53
CA CYS A 26 0.98 4.04 -3.80
C CYS A 26 2.00 4.82 -4.62
N ASP A 27 1.84 6.15 -4.73
CA ASP A 27 2.76 7.00 -5.48
C ASP A 27 4.16 7.02 -4.87
N LYS A 28 4.27 7.04 -3.53
CA LYS A 28 5.57 6.91 -2.84
C LYS A 28 6.25 5.57 -3.15
N VAL A 29 5.49 4.47 -3.19
CA VAL A 29 6.02 3.14 -3.52
C VAL A 29 6.53 3.13 -4.96
N LYS A 30 5.74 3.64 -5.91
CA LYS A 30 6.16 3.75 -7.32
C LYS A 30 7.41 4.62 -7.46
N ALA A 31 7.45 5.79 -6.83
CA ALA A 31 8.60 6.68 -6.88
C ALA A 31 9.89 6.02 -6.37
N ALA A 32 9.79 5.15 -5.37
CA ALA A 32 10.94 4.44 -4.81
C ALA A 32 11.40 3.22 -5.64
N ASN A 33 10.54 2.66 -6.50
CA ASN A 33 10.80 1.41 -7.24
C ASN A 33 10.78 1.58 -8.77
N GLY A 34 10.43 2.76 -9.29
CA GLY A 34 10.20 3.03 -10.71
C GLY A 34 8.79 2.66 -11.20
N ASP A 35 8.17 1.65 -10.59
CA ASP A 35 6.75 1.27 -10.71
C ASP A 35 6.40 0.37 -9.51
N TYR A 36 5.28 -0.37 -9.55
CA TYR A 36 5.02 -1.41 -8.56
C TYR A 36 6.04 -2.56 -8.68
N PRO A 37 6.67 -2.96 -7.56
CA PRO A 37 7.61 -4.08 -7.56
C PRO A 37 6.90 -5.41 -7.87
N SER A 38 7.64 -6.41 -8.34
CA SER A 38 7.08 -7.69 -8.80
C SER A 38 6.25 -8.45 -7.74
N TRP A 39 6.56 -8.25 -6.46
CA TRP A 39 5.84 -8.83 -5.34
C TRP A 39 4.57 -8.07 -4.94
N TRP A 40 4.33 -6.86 -5.47
CA TRP A 40 3.20 -5.99 -5.11
C TRP A 40 1.86 -6.71 -5.17
N TYR A 41 1.58 -7.41 -6.27
CA TYR A 41 0.29 -8.07 -6.44
C TYR A 41 0.05 -9.14 -5.37
N ALA A 42 1.05 -9.97 -5.07
CA ALA A 42 0.96 -10.99 -4.02
C ALA A 42 0.80 -10.35 -2.62
N THR A 43 1.63 -9.34 -2.33
CA THR A 43 1.73 -8.72 -0.99
C THR A 43 0.59 -7.77 -0.66
N ILE A 44 0.12 -6.97 -1.62
CA ILE A 44 -0.87 -5.90 -1.37
C ILE A 44 -2.28 -6.31 -1.81
N VAL A 45 -2.40 -7.00 -2.95
CA VAL A 45 -3.71 -7.34 -3.53
C VAL A 45 -4.18 -8.72 -3.05
N MET A 46 -3.41 -9.78 -3.35
CA MET A 46 -3.81 -11.17 -3.07
C MET A 46 -3.85 -11.48 -1.57
N SER A 47 -2.99 -10.86 -0.76
CA SER A 47 -3.02 -10.99 0.71
C SER A 47 -4.30 -10.46 1.37
N GLY A 48 -5.10 -9.67 0.65
CA GLY A 48 -6.27 -8.97 1.20
C GLY A 48 -5.92 -7.67 1.94
N LEU A 49 -4.65 -7.23 1.94
CA LEU A 49 -4.25 -5.96 2.59
C LEU A 49 -4.99 -4.76 1.99
N ALA A 50 -5.09 -4.68 0.67
CA ALA A 50 -5.83 -3.62 -0.01
C ALA A 50 -7.32 -3.61 0.37
N SER A 51 -7.97 -4.76 0.32
CA SER A 51 -9.38 -4.90 0.70
C SER A 51 -9.62 -4.51 2.16
N SER A 52 -8.82 -5.06 3.09
CA SER A 52 -8.97 -4.80 4.52
C SER A 52 -8.67 -3.35 4.91
N THR A 53 -7.74 -2.68 4.21
CA THR A 53 -7.40 -1.29 4.48
C THR A 53 -8.44 -0.34 3.90
N THR A 54 -8.81 -0.53 2.63
CA THR A 54 -9.80 0.34 1.96
C THR A 54 -11.19 0.22 2.57
N ALA A 55 -11.55 -0.94 3.14
CA ALA A 55 -12.78 -1.12 3.90
C ALA A 55 -12.87 -0.18 5.13
N LYS A 56 -11.74 0.28 5.69
CA LYS A 56 -11.71 1.24 6.82
C LYS A 56 -12.13 2.63 6.38
N PHE A 57 -11.94 3.00 5.11
CA PHE A 57 -12.16 4.36 4.62
C PHE A 57 -13.64 4.75 4.69
N ARG A 58 -14.55 3.77 4.53
CA ARG A 58 -16.01 3.98 4.58
C ARG A 58 -16.56 4.13 6.00
N ARG A 59 -15.74 3.91 7.03
CA ARG A 59 -16.12 4.01 8.44
C ARG A 59 -15.60 5.29 9.10
N ARG A 60 -15.08 6.23 8.31
CA ARG A 60 -14.55 7.51 8.78
C ARG A 60 -15.39 8.67 8.29
#